data_AF-A0A522BKG1-F1
#
_entry.id   AF-A0A522BKG1-F1
#
_cell.length_a   1.000
_cell.length_b   1.000
_cell.length_c   1.000
_cell.angle_alpha   90.00
_cell.angle_beta   90.00
_cell.angle_gamma   90.00
#
_symmetry.space_group_name_H-M   'P 1'
#
loop_
_entity.id
_entity.type
_entity.pdbx_description
1 polymer ?
#
loop_
_entity_poly.entity_id
_entity_poly.type
_entity_poly.pdbx_seq_one_letter_code
_entity_poly.pdbx_strand_id
1 'polypeptide(L)'
;MSRKKYLLGAVFLSALIVWVWAPVANSSGAKPPAAENTAKNPKDPQALWVYRQSIALGVPETELLTLAEACRDQGFTTAETRRVLGLIAKAKLSGLPHEDLLAKLREGLAKKAGAEAIDEALSAKAKTLKRSKDLVDSMIMEGWNVTDYNLAIKIVADAMDAGSTPQNILSVVRGDKKRPEGMPDVKKVFHPLEPGE
;
A
#
# COMPACT_ATOMS: atom_id res chain seq x y z
N MET A 1 16.70 53.80 42.26
CA MET A 1 16.18 52.90 43.33
C MET A 1 16.77 51.52 43.07
N SER A 2 17.82 51.06 43.75
CA SER A 2 18.00 50.68 45.17
C SER A 2 17.53 49.24 45.48
N ARG A 3 18.53 48.40 45.86
CA ARG A 3 18.52 47.15 46.66
C ARG A 3 18.06 45.87 45.93
N LYS A 4 18.92 44.87 45.65
CA LYS A 4 19.68 43.90 46.50
C LYS A 4 18.83 43.09 47.50
N LYS A 5 19.17 41.78 47.55
CA LYS A 5 18.94 40.72 48.57
C LYS A 5 17.85 39.69 48.15
N TYR A 6 17.89 38.37 48.37
CA TYR A 6 18.68 37.40 49.17
C TYR A 6 18.78 36.08 48.35
N LEU A 7 19.88 35.32 48.27
CA LEU A 7 20.58 34.47 49.25
C LEU A 7 19.81 33.22 49.73
N LEU A 8 20.39 32.05 49.37
CA LEU A 8 20.72 30.90 50.24
C LEU A 8 19.74 29.71 50.44
N GLY A 9 20.32 28.51 50.32
CA GLY A 9 19.94 27.25 50.99
C GLY A 9 19.15 26.28 50.10
N ALA A 10 19.38 24.96 50.02
CA ALA A 10 20.18 23.99 50.76
C ALA A 10 20.11 22.67 49.91
N VAL A 11 21.20 21.98 49.57
CA VAL A 11 21.91 20.94 50.34
C VAL A 11 21.17 19.58 50.40
N PHE A 12 21.83 18.56 49.79
CA PHE A 12 21.78 17.10 50.02
C PHE A 12 20.53 16.36 49.47
N LEU A 13 20.60 15.14 48.92
CA LEU A 13 21.29 13.96 49.44
C LEU A 13 21.56 12.95 48.31
N SER A 14 22.77 12.40 48.35
CA SER A 14 23.25 11.19 47.67
C SER A 14 22.42 9.94 47.93
N ALA A 15 22.28 9.07 46.92
CA ALA A 15 22.23 7.63 47.12
C ALA A 15 22.86 6.90 45.92
N LEU A 16 24.11 6.48 46.10
CA LEU A 16 24.75 5.40 45.37
C LEU A 16 23.93 4.12 45.55
N ILE A 17 23.69 3.38 44.46
CA ILE A 17 23.58 1.91 44.54
C ILE A 17 24.59 1.35 43.53
N VAL A 18 25.74 0.96 44.06
CA VAL A 18 26.68 0.01 43.45
C VAL A 18 26.33 -1.34 44.05
N TRP A 19 26.05 -2.34 43.21
CA TRP A 19 26.24 -3.74 43.56
C TRP A 19 27.12 -4.41 42.50
N VAL A 20 27.98 -5.27 43.04
CA VAL A 20 29.25 -5.77 42.51
C VAL A 20 29.05 -7.11 41.75
N TRP A 21 30.05 -7.43 40.92
CA TRP A 21 30.35 -8.68 40.17
C TRP A 21 30.09 -9.99 40.94
N ALA A 22 29.91 -11.20 40.36
CA ALA A 22 30.80 -11.91 39.41
C ALA A 22 30.15 -13.28 38.94
N PRO A 23 30.83 -14.18 38.19
CA PRO A 23 30.27 -14.93 37.06
C PRO A 23 29.95 -16.42 37.34
N VAL A 24 29.14 -17.04 36.46
CA VAL A 24 29.11 -18.50 36.26
C VAL A 24 29.27 -18.80 34.77
N ALA A 25 30.28 -19.60 34.46
CA ALA A 25 30.58 -20.09 33.13
C ALA A 25 29.80 -21.37 32.80
N ASN A 26 29.65 -21.58 31.49
CA ASN A 26 29.65 -22.87 30.78
C ASN A 26 28.29 -23.58 30.56
N SER A 27 27.82 -23.60 29.30
CA SER A 27 27.89 -24.84 28.51
C SER A 27 27.33 -24.66 27.09
N SER A 28 28.04 -25.30 26.15
CA SER A 28 27.60 -25.81 24.85
C SER A 28 27.08 -24.83 23.80
N GLY A 29 27.77 -24.82 22.67
CA GLY A 29 27.40 -24.07 21.49
C GLY A 29 26.00 -24.43 20.97
N ALA A 30 25.22 -23.40 20.71
CA ALA A 30 24.19 -23.44 19.69
C ALA A 30 24.51 -22.32 18.71
N LYS A 31 24.95 -22.73 17.52
CA LYS A 31 24.88 -21.94 16.28
C LYS A 31 23.50 -21.25 16.24
N PRO A 32 23.39 -19.95 15.89
CA PRO A 32 22.06 -19.38 15.63
C PRO A 32 21.37 -20.28 14.60
N PRO A 33 20.11 -20.69 14.79
CA PRO A 33 19.44 -21.51 13.80
C PRO A 33 19.54 -20.74 12.49
N ALA A 34 20.23 -21.37 11.54
CA ALA A 34 20.31 -20.92 10.17
C ALA A 34 18.87 -20.63 9.72
N ALA A 35 18.68 -19.53 9.00
CA ALA A 35 17.45 -19.23 8.30
C ALA A 35 16.96 -20.50 7.60
N GLU A 36 16.03 -21.19 8.24
CA GLU A 36 15.50 -22.44 7.76
C GLU A 36 14.50 -22.05 6.69
N ASN A 37 14.89 -22.31 5.44
CA ASN A 37 14.08 -22.15 4.24
C ASN A 37 12.65 -22.68 4.47
N THR A 38 11.74 -21.79 4.87
CA THR A 38 10.30 -22.06 4.99
C THR A 38 9.63 -22.27 3.63
N ALA A 39 10.36 -22.12 2.53
CA ALA A 39 9.87 -22.31 1.16
C ALA A 39 9.60 -23.78 0.75
N LYS A 40 9.72 -24.79 1.62
CA LYS A 40 9.65 -26.21 1.20
C LYS A 40 8.74 -27.15 2.00
N ASN A 41 7.80 -26.66 2.81
CA ASN A 41 6.74 -27.53 3.34
C ASN A 41 5.41 -27.32 2.57
N PRO A 42 5.10 -28.12 1.54
CA PRO A 42 3.87 -28.01 0.76
C PRO A 42 2.59 -28.33 1.54
N LYS A 43 2.68 -28.60 2.85
CA LYS A 43 1.54 -28.83 3.74
C LYS A 43 1.23 -27.68 4.69
N ASP A 44 2.01 -26.58 4.67
CA ASP A 44 1.64 -25.38 5.43
C ASP A 44 0.42 -24.71 4.77
N PRO A 45 -0.72 -24.59 5.45
CA PRO A 45 -1.91 -23.91 4.92
C PRO A 45 -1.64 -22.46 4.50
N GLN A 46 -0.64 -21.80 5.10
CA GLN A 46 -0.22 -20.45 4.74
C GLN A 46 0.51 -20.44 3.39
N ALA A 47 1.51 -21.31 3.20
CA ALA A 47 2.27 -21.44 1.95
C ALA A 47 1.38 -21.83 0.76
N LEU A 48 0.47 -22.79 0.96
CA LEU A 48 -0.47 -23.21 -0.09
C LEU A 48 -1.42 -22.09 -0.54
N TRP A 49 -1.79 -21.19 0.37
CA TRP A 49 -2.64 -20.06 0.01
C TRP A 49 -1.86 -18.95 -0.70
N VAL A 50 -0.65 -18.62 -0.24
CA VAL A 50 0.21 -17.63 -0.93
C VAL A 50 0.53 -18.08 -2.35
N TYR A 51 0.81 -19.36 -2.54
CA TYR A 51 0.98 -19.98 -3.86
C TYR A 51 -0.28 -19.84 -4.75
N ARG A 52 -1.48 -20.05 -4.20
CA ARG A 52 -2.71 -19.82 -4.98
C ARG A 52 -2.93 -18.35 -5.31
N GLN A 53 -2.52 -17.44 -4.43
CA GLN A 53 -2.59 -16.00 -4.69
C GLN A 53 -1.57 -15.55 -5.73
N SER A 54 -0.36 -16.12 -5.77
CA SER A 54 0.66 -15.77 -6.78
C SER A 54 0.20 -16.07 -8.19
N ILE A 55 -0.46 -17.22 -8.38
CA ILE A 55 -1.10 -17.56 -9.65
C ILE A 55 -2.21 -16.56 -9.99
N ALA A 56 -3.08 -16.22 -9.04
CA ALA A 56 -4.20 -15.30 -9.28
C ALA A 56 -3.75 -13.84 -9.50
N LEU A 57 -2.65 -13.44 -8.86
CA LEU A 57 -2.10 -12.10 -8.91
C LEU A 57 -1.06 -11.95 -10.01
N GLY A 58 -0.60 -13.00 -10.69
CA GLY A 58 0.55 -12.91 -11.62
C GLY A 58 1.77 -12.19 -11.03
N VAL A 59 1.85 -12.13 -9.69
CA VAL A 59 2.92 -11.54 -8.90
C VAL A 59 3.81 -12.70 -8.48
N PRO A 60 5.15 -12.57 -8.54
CA PRO A 60 6.06 -13.61 -8.09
C PRO A 60 5.71 -14.11 -6.69
N GLU A 61 5.72 -15.43 -6.51
CA GLU A 61 5.38 -16.07 -5.22
C GLU A 61 6.23 -15.51 -4.08
N THR A 62 7.52 -15.27 -4.33
CA THR A 62 8.45 -14.68 -3.37
C THR A 62 7.99 -13.32 -2.88
N GLU A 63 7.50 -12.46 -3.77
CA GLU A 63 7.01 -11.12 -3.43
C GLU A 63 5.74 -11.17 -2.56
N LEU A 64 4.85 -12.12 -2.83
CA LEU A 64 3.65 -12.31 -2.01
C LEU A 64 3.94 -12.94 -0.66
N LEU A 65 4.92 -13.85 -0.60
CA LEU A 65 5.41 -14.36 0.68
C LEU A 65 5.96 -13.22 1.53
N THR A 66 6.80 -12.36 0.95
CA THR A 66 7.32 -11.17 1.65
C THR A 66 6.21 -10.24 2.12
N LEU A 67 5.17 -10.01 1.31
CA LEU A 67 4.01 -9.20 1.73
C LEU A 67 3.20 -9.86 2.84
N ALA A 68 2.98 -11.17 2.77
CA ALA A 68 2.25 -11.90 3.81
C ALA A 68 3.02 -11.92 5.13
N GLU A 69 4.35 -12.06 5.08
CA GLU A 69 5.23 -11.93 6.23
C GLU A 69 5.18 -10.52 6.82
N ALA A 70 5.25 -9.48 5.98
CA ALA A 70 5.14 -8.09 6.44
C ALA A 70 3.79 -7.79 7.12
N CYS A 71 2.68 -8.34 6.62
CA CYS A 71 1.38 -8.26 7.28
C CYS A 71 1.41 -8.92 8.67
N ARG A 72 1.97 -10.13 8.77
CA ARG A 72 2.10 -10.85 10.04
C ARG A 72 2.96 -10.10 11.04
N ASP A 73 4.07 -9.52 10.60
CA ASP A 73 4.99 -8.76 11.44
C ASP A 73 4.34 -7.46 11.98
N GLN A 74 3.32 -6.95 11.29
CA GLN A 74 2.44 -5.86 11.75
C GLN A 74 1.27 -6.35 12.62
N GLY A 75 1.24 -7.64 12.98
CA GLY A 75 0.23 -8.22 13.86
C GLY A 75 -1.05 -8.66 13.15
N PHE A 76 -1.07 -8.75 11.82
CA PHE A 76 -2.27 -9.18 11.11
C PHE A 76 -2.49 -10.68 11.33
N THR A 77 -3.74 -11.06 11.60
CA THR A 77 -4.14 -12.46 11.59
C THR A 77 -4.05 -13.04 10.18
N THR A 78 -4.01 -14.37 10.09
CA THR A 78 -4.10 -15.07 8.79
C THR A 78 -5.39 -14.69 8.04
N ALA A 79 -6.51 -14.48 8.74
CA ALA A 79 -7.77 -14.10 8.12
C ALA A 79 -7.73 -12.67 7.52
N GLU A 80 -7.13 -11.72 8.23
CA GLU A 80 -6.95 -10.35 7.75
C GLU A 80 -5.99 -10.27 6.57
N THR A 81 -4.84 -10.95 6.68
CA THR A 81 -3.87 -11.06 5.57
C THR A 81 -4.54 -11.63 4.32
N ARG A 82 -5.38 -12.66 4.50
CA ARG A 82 -6.17 -13.24 3.40
C ARG A 82 -7.14 -12.25 2.78
N ARG A 83 -7.82 -11.47 3.61
CA ARG A 83 -8.81 -10.49 3.15
C ARG A 83 -8.15 -9.43 2.27
N VAL A 84 -7.07 -8.79 2.75
CA VAL A 84 -6.40 -7.70 2.02
C VAL A 84 -5.77 -8.18 0.72
N LEU A 85 -5.05 -9.30 0.72
CA LEU A 85 -4.45 -9.84 -0.51
C LEU A 85 -5.52 -10.37 -1.48
N GLY A 86 -6.60 -10.98 -0.96
CA GLY A 86 -7.72 -11.44 -1.76
C GLY A 86 -8.45 -10.30 -2.48
N LEU A 87 -8.51 -9.10 -1.90
CA LEU A 87 -9.06 -7.91 -2.56
C LEU A 87 -8.21 -7.50 -3.77
N ILE A 88 -6.89 -7.48 -3.62
CA ILE A 88 -5.96 -7.17 -4.71
C ILE A 88 -6.09 -8.20 -5.84
N ALA A 89 -6.21 -9.48 -5.50
CA ALA A 89 -6.38 -10.55 -6.48
C ALA A 89 -7.68 -10.39 -7.29
N LYS A 90 -8.79 -10.10 -6.60
CA LYS A 90 -10.08 -9.81 -7.26
C LYS A 90 -10.00 -8.62 -8.20
N ALA A 91 -9.27 -7.57 -7.83
CA ALA A 91 -9.07 -6.39 -8.67
C ALA A 91 -8.31 -6.75 -9.96
N LYS A 92 -7.22 -7.52 -9.86
CA LYS A 92 -6.48 -8.00 -11.04
C LYS A 92 -7.37 -8.85 -11.96
N LEU A 93 -8.11 -9.80 -11.40
CA LEU A 93 -9.03 -10.65 -12.17
C LEU A 93 -10.13 -9.86 -12.87
N SER A 94 -10.46 -8.67 -12.34
CA SER A 94 -11.42 -7.74 -12.94
C SER A 94 -10.78 -6.78 -13.95
N GLY A 95 -9.51 -6.97 -14.31
CA GLY A 95 -8.77 -6.11 -15.24
C GLY A 95 -8.43 -4.73 -14.67
N LEU A 96 -8.39 -4.57 -13.34
CA LEU A 96 -7.99 -3.32 -12.70
C LEU A 96 -6.46 -3.27 -12.49
N PRO A 97 -5.85 -2.07 -12.45
CA PRO A 97 -4.42 -1.91 -12.21
C PRO A 97 -4.07 -2.23 -10.74
N HIS A 98 -3.95 -3.53 -10.44
CA HIS A 98 -3.69 -4.07 -9.11
C HIS A 98 -2.38 -3.60 -8.45
N GLU A 99 -1.39 -3.15 -9.24
CA GLU A 99 -0.13 -2.58 -8.74
C GLU A 99 -0.37 -1.36 -7.83
N ASP A 100 -1.38 -0.54 -8.13
CA ASP A 100 -1.73 0.60 -7.28
C ASP A 100 -2.28 0.15 -5.91
N LEU A 101 -2.96 -1.00 -5.86
CA LEU A 101 -3.42 -1.59 -4.61
C LEU A 101 -2.27 -2.22 -3.82
N LEU A 102 -1.30 -2.86 -4.50
CA LEU A 102 -0.08 -3.35 -3.86
C LEU A 102 0.73 -2.21 -3.26
N ALA A 103 0.89 -1.10 -3.99
CA ALA A 103 1.53 0.10 -3.49
C ALA A 103 0.79 0.66 -2.26
N LYS A 104 -0.55 0.68 -2.29
CA LYS A 104 -1.36 1.15 -1.16
C LYS A 104 -1.24 0.26 0.08
N LEU A 105 -1.21 -1.05 -0.10
CA LEU A 105 -0.94 -2.01 0.98
C LEU A 105 0.43 -1.74 1.60
N ARG A 106 1.48 -1.62 0.78
CA ARG A 106 2.84 -1.30 1.26
C ARG A 106 2.90 0.01 2.01
N GLU A 107 2.23 1.05 1.52
CA GLU A 107 2.12 2.34 2.20
C GLU A 107 1.49 2.19 3.59
N GLY A 108 0.39 1.43 3.69
CA GLY A 108 -0.27 1.16 4.97
C GLY A 108 0.63 0.40 5.94
N LEU A 109 1.30 -0.65 5.47
CA LEU A 109 2.26 -1.42 6.28
C LEU A 109 3.44 -0.54 6.75
N ALA A 110 4.00 0.29 5.87
CA ALA A 110 5.07 1.22 6.22
C ALA A 110 4.64 2.24 7.28
N LYS A 111 3.36 2.66 7.25
CA LYS A 111 2.75 3.54 8.24
C LYS A 111 2.28 2.82 9.51
N LYS A 112 2.50 1.50 9.63
CA LYS A 112 2.02 0.65 10.73
C LYS A 112 0.50 0.77 10.94
N ALA A 113 -0.26 0.94 9.86
CA ALA A 113 -1.71 0.99 9.92
C ALA A 113 -2.28 -0.39 10.27
N GLY A 114 -3.33 -0.41 11.10
CA GLY A 114 -4.04 -1.65 11.43
C GLY A 114 -4.75 -2.26 10.23
N ALA A 115 -5.03 -3.57 10.31
CA ALA A 115 -5.62 -4.33 9.20
C ALA A 115 -6.94 -3.75 8.68
N GLU A 116 -7.81 -3.27 9.58
CA GLU A 116 -9.08 -2.65 9.21
C GLU A 116 -8.90 -1.36 8.41
N ALA A 117 -7.98 -0.49 8.83
CA ALA A 117 -7.68 0.75 8.12
C ALA A 117 -7.06 0.49 6.73
N ILE A 118 -6.21 -0.53 6.62
CA ILE A 118 -5.67 -0.95 5.31
C ILE A 118 -6.79 -1.51 4.42
N ASP A 119 -7.65 -2.37 4.95
CA ASP A 119 -8.75 -2.99 4.20
C ASP A 119 -9.74 -1.93 3.68
N GLU A 120 -10.06 -0.92 4.50
CA GLU A 120 -10.89 0.21 4.11
C GLU A 120 -10.22 1.03 2.99
N ALA A 121 -8.94 1.38 3.15
CA ALA A 121 -8.20 2.14 2.15
C ALA A 121 -8.07 1.39 0.81
N LEU A 122 -7.81 0.08 0.85
CA LEU A 122 -7.77 -0.77 -0.34
C LEU A 122 -9.14 -0.87 -1.01
N SER A 123 -10.20 -1.07 -0.22
CA SER A 123 -11.58 -1.11 -0.72
C SER A 123 -11.99 0.20 -1.39
N ALA A 124 -11.64 1.34 -0.79
CA ALA A 124 -11.89 2.65 -1.36
C ALA A 124 -11.16 2.83 -2.69
N LYS A 125 -9.85 2.54 -2.74
CA LYS A 125 -9.06 2.65 -3.98
C LYS A 125 -9.58 1.71 -5.07
N ALA A 126 -9.93 0.46 -4.74
CA ALA A 126 -10.51 -0.48 -5.69
C ALA A 126 -11.83 0.01 -6.29
N LYS A 127 -12.70 0.64 -5.48
CA LYS A 127 -13.93 1.29 -5.98
C LYS A 127 -13.65 2.48 -6.88
N THR A 128 -12.62 3.27 -6.59
CA THR A 128 -12.19 4.37 -7.49
C THR A 128 -11.67 3.79 -8.81
N LEU A 129 -10.74 2.83 -8.78
CA LEU A 129 -10.21 2.18 -9.99
C LEU A 129 -11.32 1.59 -10.87
N LYS A 130 -12.33 0.95 -10.26
CA LYS A 130 -13.49 0.44 -10.99
C LYS A 130 -14.27 1.55 -11.71
N ARG A 131 -14.61 2.63 -10.99
CA ARG A 131 -15.31 3.78 -11.59
C ARG A 131 -14.49 4.44 -12.70
N SER A 132 -13.17 4.50 -12.52
CA SER A 132 -12.25 5.01 -13.53
C SER A 132 -12.21 4.12 -14.77
N LYS A 133 -12.19 2.80 -14.60
CA LYS A 133 -12.30 1.83 -15.70
C LYS A 133 -13.60 2.01 -16.48
N ASP A 134 -14.74 2.09 -15.79
CA ASP A 134 -16.04 2.29 -16.42
C ASP A 134 -16.08 3.60 -17.25
N LEU A 135 -15.40 4.65 -16.78
CA LEU A 135 -15.27 5.90 -17.51
C LEU A 135 -14.37 5.76 -18.74
N VAL A 136 -13.21 5.13 -18.61
CA VAL A 136 -12.29 4.86 -19.73
C VAL A 136 -13.01 4.03 -20.82
N ASP A 137 -13.71 2.97 -20.43
CA ASP A 137 -14.49 2.14 -21.36
C ASP A 137 -15.55 2.96 -22.09
N SER A 138 -16.23 3.85 -21.37
CA SER A 138 -17.22 4.76 -21.95
C SER A 138 -16.60 5.72 -22.97
N MET A 139 -15.41 6.27 -22.67
CA MET A 139 -14.68 7.12 -23.61
C MET A 139 -14.26 6.36 -24.87
N ILE A 140 -13.81 5.11 -24.72
CA ILE A 140 -13.45 4.28 -25.87
C ILE A 140 -14.66 4.03 -26.77
N MET A 141 -15.83 3.73 -26.18
CA MET A 141 -17.08 3.58 -26.93
C MET A 141 -17.52 4.87 -27.63
N GLU A 142 -17.16 6.03 -27.11
CA GLU A 142 -17.42 7.35 -27.70
C GLU A 142 -16.41 7.74 -28.80
N GLY A 143 -15.47 6.87 -29.15
CA GLY A 143 -14.47 7.13 -30.20
C GLY A 143 -13.19 7.79 -29.70
N TRP A 144 -12.76 7.48 -28.47
CA TRP A 144 -11.43 7.83 -27.99
C TRP A 144 -10.51 6.61 -27.99
N ASN A 145 -9.31 6.76 -28.52
CA ASN A 145 -8.24 5.79 -28.38
C ASN A 145 -7.45 6.03 -27.09
N VAL A 146 -6.97 4.95 -26.49
CA VAL A 146 -6.04 4.96 -25.35
C VAL A 146 -4.75 4.23 -25.72
N THR A 147 -3.61 4.86 -25.47
CA THR A 147 -2.28 4.28 -25.75
C THR A 147 -1.91 3.18 -24.76
N ASP A 148 -2.30 3.35 -23.49
CA ASP A 148 -2.17 2.34 -22.44
C ASP A 148 -3.42 2.38 -21.58
N TYR A 149 -4.19 1.29 -21.64
CA TYR A 149 -5.46 1.16 -20.94
C TYR A 149 -5.31 1.20 -19.41
N ASN A 150 -4.28 0.53 -18.85
CA ASN A 150 -4.07 0.51 -17.41
C ASN A 150 -3.59 1.89 -16.92
N LEU A 151 -2.72 2.53 -17.68
CA LEU A 151 -2.29 3.90 -17.38
C LEU A 151 -3.45 4.89 -17.46
N ALA A 152 -4.34 4.73 -18.45
CA ALA A 152 -5.53 5.57 -18.56
C ALA A 152 -6.44 5.44 -17.34
N ILE A 153 -6.72 4.20 -16.90
CA ILE A 153 -7.49 3.95 -15.66
C ILE A 153 -6.83 4.63 -14.47
N LYS A 154 -5.51 4.49 -14.32
CA LYS A 154 -4.75 5.08 -13.22
C LYS A 154 -4.83 6.61 -13.22
N ILE A 155 -4.57 7.28 -14.34
CA ILE A 155 -4.60 8.74 -14.43
C ILE A 155 -6.02 9.26 -14.14
N VAL A 156 -7.05 8.58 -14.64
CA VAL A 156 -8.45 8.92 -14.33
C VAL A 156 -8.74 8.73 -12.84
N ALA A 157 -8.24 7.65 -12.22
CA ALA A 157 -8.40 7.41 -10.79
C ALA A 157 -7.69 8.48 -9.95
N ASP A 158 -6.47 8.86 -10.31
CA ASP A 158 -5.72 9.90 -9.61
C ASP A 158 -6.39 11.28 -9.76
N ALA A 159 -7.03 11.56 -10.90
CA ALA A 159 -7.85 12.77 -11.06
C ALA A 159 -9.10 12.75 -10.16
N MET A 160 -9.75 11.60 -10.01
CA MET A 160 -10.87 11.44 -9.08
C MET A 160 -10.44 11.57 -7.63
N ASP A 161 -9.31 10.99 -7.25
CA ASP A 161 -8.72 11.11 -5.91
C ASP A 161 -8.32 12.57 -5.60
N ALA A 162 -7.93 13.35 -6.62
CA ALA A 162 -7.70 14.80 -6.53
C ALA A 162 -9.00 15.64 -6.48
N GLY A 163 -10.18 15.00 -6.44
CA GLY A 163 -11.48 15.66 -6.30
C GLY A 163 -12.20 15.98 -7.61
N SER A 164 -11.70 15.54 -8.77
CA SER A 164 -12.39 15.75 -10.04
C SER A 164 -13.56 14.78 -10.21
N THR A 165 -14.71 15.30 -10.64
CA THR A 165 -15.86 14.46 -11.01
C THR A 165 -15.66 13.81 -12.38
N PRO A 166 -16.31 12.66 -12.68
CA PRO A 166 -16.28 12.06 -14.01
C PRO A 166 -16.62 13.06 -15.13
N GLN A 167 -17.65 13.88 -14.92
CA GLN A 167 -18.07 14.88 -15.90
C GLN A 167 -16.99 15.94 -16.17
N ASN A 168 -16.26 16.36 -15.13
CA ASN A 168 -15.18 17.32 -15.30
C ASN A 168 -13.99 16.70 -16.05
N ILE A 169 -13.66 15.44 -15.75
CA ILE A 169 -12.63 14.68 -16.48
C ILE A 169 -12.98 14.62 -17.97
N LEU A 170 -14.21 14.21 -18.31
CA LEU A 170 -14.69 14.16 -19.70
C LEU A 170 -14.60 15.52 -20.40
N SER A 171 -15.06 16.58 -19.73
CA SER A 171 -15.01 17.95 -20.28
C SER A 171 -13.58 18.39 -20.58
N VAL A 172 -12.62 18.01 -19.72
CA VAL A 172 -11.21 18.30 -19.93
C VAL A 172 -10.67 17.52 -21.13
N VAL A 173 -10.94 16.21 -21.22
CA VAL A 173 -10.45 15.39 -22.34
C VAL A 173 -10.98 15.91 -23.68
N ARG A 174 -12.29 16.20 -23.77
CA ARG A 174 -12.94 16.77 -24.96
C ARG A 174 -12.45 18.17 -25.32
N GLY A 175 -11.81 18.87 -24.38
CA GLY A 175 -11.34 20.24 -24.58
C GLY A 175 -12.37 21.32 -24.29
N ASP A 176 -13.57 20.95 -23.80
CA ASP A 176 -14.63 21.87 -23.39
C ASP A 176 -14.22 22.73 -22.19
N LYS A 177 -13.33 22.21 -21.33
CA LYS A 177 -12.81 22.90 -20.14
C LYS A 177 -11.30 22.85 -20.07
N LYS A 178 -10.72 23.91 -19.49
CA LYS A 178 -9.30 23.90 -19.09
C LYS A 178 -9.11 22.93 -17.93
N ARG A 179 -7.96 22.25 -17.93
CA ARG A 179 -7.54 21.38 -16.83
C ARG A 179 -7.43 22.20 -15.53
N PRO A 180 -8.15 21.84 -14.46
CA PRO A 180 -7.98 22.45 -13.14
C PRO A 180 -6.56 22.28 -12.60
N GLU A 181 -6.16 23.17 -11.71
CA GLU A 181 -4.91 23.03 -10.98
C GLU A 181 -4.93 21.76 -10.11
N GLY A 182 -3.81 21.04 -10.04
CA GLY A 182 -3.69 19.77 -9.30
C GLY A 182 -4.29 18.54 -9.98
N MET A 183 -5.02 18.68 -11.09
CA MET A 183 -5.53 17.54 -11.85
C MET A 183 -4.41 16.90 -12.70
N PRO A 184 -4.24 15.56 -12.65
CA PRO A 184 -3.37 14.83 -13.58
C PRO A 184 -3.72 15.11 -15.05
N ASP A 185 -2.73 14.99 -15.92
CA ASP A 185 -2.90 15.27 -17.34
C ASP A 185 -3.58 14.12 -18.09
N VAL A 186 -4.91 14.09 -18.03
CA VAL A 186 -5.74 13.07 -18.70
C VAL A 186 -5.62 13.11 -20.23
N LYS A 187 -5.26 14.25 -20.85
CA LYS A 187 -5.12 14.33 -22.32
C LYS A 187 -3.91 13.56 -22.85
N LYS A 188 -2.95 13.22 -22.00
CA LYS A 188 -1.77 12.44 -22.40
C LYS A 188 -2.09 10.98 -22.77
N VAL A 189 -3.23 10.47 -22.30
CA VAL A 189 -3.62 9.06 -22.46
C VAL A 189 -4.84 8.85 -23.33
N PHE A 190 -5.56 9.92 -23.66
CA PHE A 190 -6.73 9.88 -24.55
C PHE A 190 -6.46 10.69 -25.81
N HIS A 191 -6.70 10.07 -26.95
CA HIS A 191 -6.59 10.71 -28.26
C HIS A 191 -7.88 10.44 -29.05
N PRO A 192 -8.37 11.38 -29.86
CA PRO A 192 -9.51 11.10 -30.74
C PRO A 192 -9.20 9.92 -31.67
N LEU A 193 -10.18 9.09 -31.98
CA LEU A 193 -10.05 8.12 -33.06
C LEU A 193 -9.91 8.88 -34.38
N GLU A 194 -8.80 8.69 -35.09
CA GLU A 194 -8.64 9.30 -36.41
C GLU A 194 -9.57 8.60 -37.42
N PRO A 195 -10.22 9.33 -38.34
CA PRO A 195 -11.09 8.71 -39.33
C PRO A 195 -10.25 7.83 -40.28
N GLY A 196 -10.32 6.50 -40.09
CA GLY A 196 -9.63 5.52 -40.94
C GLY A 196 -8.99 4.34 -40.20
N GLU A 197 -8.96 4.36 -38.86
CA GLU A 197 -8.62 3.22 -37.99
C GLU A 197 -9.87 2.44 -37.55
#